data_AF-A0A1W1CAY0-F1
#
_entry.id   AF-A0A1W1CAY0-F1
#
_cell.length_a   1.000
_cell.length_b   1.000
_cell.length_c   1.000
_cell.angle_alpha   90.00
_cell.angle_beta   90.00
_cell.angle_gamma   90.00
#
_symmetry.space_group_name_H-M   'P 1'
#
loop_
_entity.id
_entity.type
_entity.pdbx_description
1 polymer ?
#
loop_
_entity_poly.entity_id
_entity_poly.type
_entity_poly.pdbx_seq_one_letter_code
_entity_poly.pdbx_strand_id
1 'polypeptide(L)'
;MKKILLAIIAMSIIFVGCSKDKEVAQNNKSALYWYKKIATEVGNYNLDQADSYYLSLKSEHIRTPLLPASIMMLAQAHMQEEEYLLANFYFDEYNKRFATSDGREYADYMKIKSAFLGISDVNKDQKLMLDTVNNATKFLYRHPDSAYNPLINTILVRLHMSQYLLNENIAGLYSRVGKDKASKIYKDKNKNSPLNMQDISLPKKGFFSKLLD
;
A
#
# COMPACT_ATOMS: atom_id res chain seq x y z
N MET A 1 51.63 15.02 -24.84
CA MET A 1 50.33 15.19 -25.52
C MET A 1 49.23 14.28 -24.96
N LYS A 2 49.41 12.95 -24.84
CA LYS A 2 48.40 12.03 -24.23
C LYS A 2 47.95 12.39 -22.79
N LYS A 3 48.87 12.85 -21.94
CA LYS A 3 48.56 13.25 -20.54
C LYS A 3 47.72 14.55 -20.45
N ILE A 4 47.88 15.45 -21.42
CA ILE A 4 47.10 16.70 -21.51
C ILE A 4 45.69 16.40 -22.05
N LEU A 5 45.57 15.47 -23.01
CA LEU A 5 44.28 15.02 -23.53
C LEU A 5 43.44 14.32 -22.44
N LEU A 6 44.07 13.50 -21.59
CA LEU A 6 43.42 12.83 -20.46
C LEU A 6 42.94 13.81 -19.37
N ALA A 7 43.69 14.90 -19.13
CA ALA A 7 43.30 15.93 -18.18
C ALA A 7 42.09 16.76 -18.66
N ILE A 8 41.97 17.00 -19.98
CA ILE A 8 40.84 17.74 -20.57
C ILE A 8 39.55 16.90 -20.55
N ILE A 9 39.66 15.58 -20.74
CA ILE A 9 38.53 14.64 -20.63
C ILE A 9 38.08 14.48 -19.16
N ALA A 10 39.02 14.49 -18.21
CA ALA A 10 38.67 14.46 -16.78
C ALA A 10 38.00 15.77 -16.30
N MET A 11 38.38 16.93 -16.87
CA MET A 11 37.81 18.23 -16.51
C MET A 11 36.40 18.47 -17.08
N SER A 12 36.05 17.79 -18.18
CA SER A 12 34.72 17.91 -18.81
C SER A 12 33.63 17.10 -18.10
N ILE A 13 33.99 16.14 -17.26
CA ILE A 13 33.04 15.34 -16.44
C ILE A 13 32.55 16.16 -15.22
N ILE A 14 33.26 17.22 -14.83
CA ILE A 14 32.92 18.04 -13.65
C ILE A 14 31.82 19.07 -13.96
N PHE A 15 31.54 19.34 -15.25
CA PHE A 15 30.49 20.29 -15.66
C PHE A 15 29.14 19.66 -16.00
N VAL A 16 28.98 18.33 -15.86
CA VAL A 16 27.65 17.70 -15.85
C VAL A 16 27.05 17.81 -14.43
N GLY A 17 27.04 19.03 -13.91
CA GLY A 17 26.23 19.37 -12.75
C GLY A 17 24.79 19.44 -13.21
N CYS A 18 23.94 18.58 -12.62
CA CYS A 18 22.50 18.67 -12.80
C CYS A 18 22.07 20.10 -12.48
N SER A 19 21.62 20.87 -13.48
CA SER A 19 20.99 22.16 -13.25
C SER A 19 19.70 21.88 -12.50
N LYS A 20 19.74 21.89 -11.16
CA LYS A 20 18.55 22.21 -10.39
C LYS A 20 18.24 23.66 -10.75
N ASP A 21 17.40 23.83 -11.76
CA ASP A 21 16.77 25.12 -12.03
C ASP A 21 16.28 25.65 -10.69
N LYS A 22 16.67 26.90 -10.42
CA LYS A 22 16.36 27.57 -9.16
C LYS A 22 14.86 27.46 -8.94
N GLU A 23 14.44 26.55 -8.05
CA GLU A 23 13.12 26.61 -7.44
C GLU A 23 13.07 27.95 -6.73
N VAL A 24 12.54 28.96 -7.45
CA VAL A 24 12.15 30.22 -6.84
C VAL A 24 11.21 29.81 -5.71
N ALA A 25 11.58 30.07 -4.47
CA ALA A 25 10.76 29.73 -3.31
C ALA A 25 9.35 30.30 -3.54
N GLN A 26 8.42 29.41 -3.91
CA GLN A 26 7.06 29.80 -4.27
C GLN A 26 6.28 30.02 -2.99
N ASN A 27 6.64 31.02 -2.18
CA ASN A 27 5.96 31.26 -0.91
C ASN A 27 4.72 32.13 -1.12
N ASN A 28 3.77 32.05 -0.18
CA ASN A 28 2.60 32.93 -0.09
C ASN A 28 1.69 32.88 -1.33
N LYS A 29 1.39 31.65 -1.79
CA LYS A 29 0.44 31.43 -2.89
C LYS A 29 -0.93 31.12 -2.33
N SER A 30 -1.98 31.22 -3.16
CA SER A 30 -3.34 30.90 -2.69
C SER A 30 -3.52 29.39 -2.47
N ALA A 31 -4.45 29.00 -1.61
CA ALA A 31 -4.77 27.58 -1.41
C ALA A 31 -5.15 26.87 -2.73
N LEU A 32 -5.90 27.56 -3.61
CA LEU A 32 -6.28 27.02 -4.92
C LEU A 32 -5.07 26.83 -5.85
N TYR A 33 -4.07 27.70 -5.77
CA TYR A 33 -2.83 27.53 -6.53
C TYR A 33 -2.13 26.24 -6.14
N TRP A 34 -1.94 26.01 -4.82
CA TRP A 34 -1.30 24.81 -4.33
C TRP A 34 -2.09 23.55 -4.67
N TYR A 35 -3.40 23.57 -4.47
CA TYR A 35 -4.28 22.47 -4.88
C TYR A 35 -4.11 22.09 -6.35
N LYS A 36 -4.09 23.08 -7.25
CA LYS A 36 -3.87 22.85 -8.69
C LYS A 36 -2.51 22.24 -8.96
N LYS A 37 -1.47 22.72 -8.28
CA LYS A 37 -0.12 22.17 -8.40
C LYS A 37 -0.02 20.71 -7.94
N ILE A 38 -0.64 20.38 -6.80
CA ILE A 38 -0.75 18.98 -6.33
C ILE A 38 -1.42 18.13 -7.43
N ALA A 39 -2.59 18.56 -7.93
CA ALA A 39 -3.30 17.81 -8.97
C ALA A 39 -2.51 17.65 -10.27
N THR A 40 -1.76 18.69 -10.68
CA THR A 40 -0.87 18.63 -11.85
C THR A 40 0.25 17.61 -11.65
N GLU A 41 0.95 17.63 -10.52
CA GLU A 41 2.05 16.71 -10.28
C GLU A 41 1.58 15.26 -10.05
N VAL A 42 0.42 15.06 -9.42
CA VAL A 42 -0.25 13.74 -9.38
C VAL A 42 -0.53 13.24 -10.79
N GLY A 43 -1.07 14.09 -11.68
CA GLY A 43 -1.32 13.73 -13.08
C GLY A 43 -0.04 13.45 -13.89
N ASN A 44 1.10 13.98 -13.44
CA ASN A 44 2.42 13.74 -14.04
C ASN A 44 3.16 12.56 -13.38
N TYR A 45 2.54 11.82 -12.45
CA TYR A 45 3.18 10.76 -11.66
C TYR A 45 4.39 11.25 -10.83
N ASN A 46 4.45 12.54 -10.54
CA ASN A 46 5.52 13.16 -9.75
C ASN A 46 5.05 13.34 -8.30
N LEU A 47 4.92 12.22 -7.58
CA LEU A 47 4.32 12.21 -6.24
C LEU A 47 5.17 12.93 -5.19
N ASP A 48 6.50 12.85 -5.28
CA ASP A 48 7.41 13.59 -4.39
C ASP A 48 7.16 15.11 -4.44
N GLN A 49 6.96 15.65 -5.65
CA GLN A 49 6.66 17.07 -5.81
C GLN A 49 5.23 17.39 -5.37
N ALA A 50 4.27 16.50 -5.63
CA ALA A 50 2.90 16.65 -5.17
C ALA A 50 2.82 16.71 -3.63
N ASP A 51 3.59 15.85 -2.94
CA ASP A 51 3.74 15.85 -1.49
C ASP A 51 4.35 17.15 -0.97
N SER A 52 5.41 17.63 -1.61
CA SER A 52 6.03 18.92 -1.30
C SER A 52 5.01 20.08 -1.41
N TYR A 53 4.22 20.12 -2.47
CA TYR A 53 3.16 21.12 -2.63
C TYR A 53 2.02 20.97 -1.62
N TYR A 54 1.72 19.75 -1.18
CA TYR A 54 0.77 19.53 -0.11
C TYR A 54 1.28 20.03 1.25
N LEU A 55 2.59 19.90 1.55
CA LEU A 55 3.18 20.52 2.74
C LEU A 55 3.06 22.04 2.70
N SER A 56 3.25 22.68 1.54
CA SER A 56 3.01 24.11 1.35
C SER A 56 1.54 24.48 1.57
N LEU A 57 0.60 23.72 0.99
CA LEU A 57 -0.84 23.93 1.23
C LEU A 57 -1.20 23.82 2.72
N LYS A 58 -0.71 22.78 3.40
CA LYS A 58 -1.00 22.51 4.82
C LYS A 58 -0.42 23.56 5.75
N SER A 59 0.78 24.06 5.46
CA SER A 59 1.47 25.06 6.29
C SER A 59 0.92 26.46 6.09
N GLU A 60 0.67 26.90 4.85
CA GLU A 60 0.18 28.24 4.56
C GLU A 60 -1.34 28.40 4.77
N HIS A 61 -2.12 27.33 4.56
CA HIS A 61 -3.59 27.39 4.51
C HIS A 61 -4.26 26.31 5.37
N ILE A 62 -3.87 26.18 6.64
CA ILE A 62 -4.30 25.07 7.52
C ILE A 62 -5.83 24.87 7.66
N ARG A 63 -6.64 25.89 7.38
CA ARG A 63 -8.13 25.87 7.47
C ARG A 63 -8.84 25.81 6.12
N THR A 64 -8.10 25.68 5.02
CA THR A 64 -8.73 25.63 3.69
C THR A 64 -9.59 24.37 3.53
N PRO A 65 -10.77 24.46 2.88
CA PRO A 65 -11.59 23.31 2.56
C PRO A 65 -10.97 22.38 1.50
N LEU A 66 -9.82 22.76 0.92
CA LEU A 66 -9.11 21.96 -0.08
C LEU A 66 -8.22 20.86 0.52
N LEU A 67 -7.88 20.94 1.82
CA LEU A 67 -7.02 19.93 2.46
C LEU A 67 -7.59 18.51 2.43
N PRO A 68 -8.88 18.27 2.77
CA PRO A 68 -9.45 16.92 2.70
C PRO A 68 -9.36 16.32 1.30
N ALA A 69 -9.65 17.12 0.27
CA ALA A 69 -9.60 16.68 -1.12
C ALA A 69 -8.15 16.39 -1.58
N SER A 70 -7.19 17.25 -1.22
CA SER A 70 -5.77 17.01 -1.52
C SER A 70 -5.23 15.74 -0.87
N ILE A 71 -5.57 15.47 0.40
CA ILE A 71 -5.13 14.25 1.08
C ILE A 71 -5.72 13.01 0.40
N MET A 72 -7.01 13.01 0.08
CA MET A 72 -7.64 11.87 -0.59
C MET A 72 -7.02 11.62 -1.97
N MET A 73 -6.69 12.69 -2.70
CA MET A 73 -6.02 12.61 -4.01
C MET A 73 -4.64 11.98 -3.88
N LEU A 74 -3.81 12.44 -2.93
CA LEU A 74 -2.49 11.85 -2.68
C LEU A 74 -2.60 10.40 -2.21
N ALA A 75 -3.49 10.10 -1.26
CA ALA A 75 -3.68 8.75 -0.76
C ALA A 75 -3.98 7.75 -1.89
N GLN A 76 -4.83 8.14 -2.84
CA GLN A 76 -5.15 7.33 -4.01
C GLN A 76 -3.98 7.25 -4.99
N ALA A 77 -3.27 8.35 -5.24
CA ALA A 77 -2.12 8.39 -6.14
C ALA A 77 -0.99 7.47 -5.65
N HIS A 78 -0.60 7.57 -4.38
CA HIS A 78 0.38 6.66 -3.79
C HIS A 78 -0.08 5.20 -3.83
N MET A 79 -1.38 4.95 -3.63
CA MET A 79 -1.91 3.59 -3.74
C MET A 79 -1.84 3.05 -5.18
N GLN A 80 -2.01 3.91 -6.19
CA GLN A 80 -1.87 3.54 -7.60
C GLN A 80 -0.43 3.20 -7.97
N GLU A 81 0.54 3.88 -7.37
CA GLU A 81 1.98 3.61 -7.50
C GLU A 81 2.48 2.51 -6.54
N GLU A 82 1.57 1.75 -5.93
CA GLU A 82 1.88 0.66 -4.99
C GLU A 82 2.64 1.08 -3.72
N GLU A 83 2.66 2.39 -3.41
CA GLU A 83 3.22 2.99 -2.20
C GLU A 83 2.22 2.89 -1.03
N TYR A 84 1.77 1.67 -0.73
CA TYR A 84 0.66 1.39 0.20
C TYR A 84 0.86 1.94 1.62
N LEU A 85 2.12 2.02 2.08
CA LEU A 85 2.45 2.60 3.38
C LEU A 85 2.13 4.10 3.41
N LEU A 86 2.49 4.82 2.35
CA LEU A 86 2.29 6.26 2.23
C LEU A 86 0.81 6.58 1.93
N ALA A 87 0.16 5.76 1.11
CA ALA A 87 -1.29 5.80 0.94
C ALA A 87 -2.03 5.69 2.28
N ASN A 88 -1.67 4.70 3.11
CA ASN A 88 -2.28 4.50 4.43
C ASN A 88 -2.00 5.66 5.38
N PHE A 89 -0.79 6.24 5.36
CA PHE A 89 -0.47 7.45 6.11
C PHE A 89 -1.44 8.59 5.78
N TYR A 90 -1.70 8.84 4.49
CA TYR A 90 -2.63 9.89 4.07
C TYR A 90 -4.08 9.58 4.45
N PHE A 91 -4.56 8.34 4.30
CA PHE A 91 -5.88 7.96 4.78
C PHE A 91 -6.03 8.15 6.31
N ASP A 92 -4.98 7.86 7.08
CA ASP A 92 -4.98 8.09 8.53
C ASP A 92 -5.03 9.58 8.89
N GLU A 93 -4.24 10.41 8.21
CA GLU A 93 -4.28 11.86 8.40
C GLU A 93 -5.66 12.45 8.04
N TYR A 94 -6.30 11.95 6.98
CA TYR A 94 -7.68 12.33 6.64
C TYR A 94 -8.65 11.94 7.75
N ASN A 95 -8.61 10.68 8.18
CA ASN A 95 -9.47 10.15 9.24
C ASN A 95 -9.31 10.91 10.55
N LYS A 96 -8.09 11.33 10.89
CA LYS A 96 -7.81 12.05 12.13
C LYS A 96 -8.34 13.48 12.12
N ARG A 97 -8.32 14.15 10.96
CA ARG A 97 -8.51 15.61 10.87
C ARG A 97 -9.82 16.04 10.22
N PHE A 98 -10.36 15.27 9.29
CA PHE A 98 -11.39 15.74 8.36
C PHE A 98 -12.58 14.81 8.19
N ALA A 99 -12.44 13.53 8.55
CA ALA A 99 -13.46 12.55 8.22
C ALA A 99 -14.81 12.84 8.90
N THR A 100 -15.82 13.06 8.06
CA THR A 100 -17.24 12.89 8.39
C THR A 100 -17.57 11.39 8.49
N SER A 101 -18.81 11.03 8.84
CA SER A 101 -19.23 9.62 8.90
C SER A 101 -18.94 8.89 7.58
N ASP A 102 -19.47 9.40 6.48
CA ASP A 102 -19.33 8.78 5.15
C ASP A 102 -17.87 8.81 4.66
N GLY A 103 -17.17 9.91 4.93
CA GLY A 103 -15.75 10.04 4.58
C GLY A 103 -14.89 9.02 5.33
N ARG A 104 -15.18 8.78 6.61
CA ARG A 104 -14.47 7.79 7.44
C ARG A 104 -14.68 6.38 6.90
N GLU A 105 -15.91 6.05 6.57
CA GLU A 105 -16.24 4.73 6.02
C GLU A 105 -15.46 4.48 4.72
N TYR A 106 -15.47 5.43 3.80
CA TYR A 106 -14.69 5.31 2.56
C TYR A 106 -13.18 5.17 2.82
N ALA A 107 -12.61 6.01 3.69
CA ALA A 107 -11.19 5.95 4.01
C ALA A 107 -10.80 4.63 4.70
N ASP A 108 -11.64 4.11 5.60
CA ASP A 108 -11.40 2.82 6.27
C ASP A 108 -11.45 1.65 5.27
N TYR A 109 -12.41 1.67 4.32
CA TYR A 109 -12.43 0.72 3.20
C TYR A 109 -11.15 0.81 2.38
N MET A 110 -10.73 2.01 1.99
CA MET A 110 -9.53 2.22 1.17
C MET A 110 -8.25 1.76 1.87
N LYS A 111 -8.15 1.94 3.20
CA LYS A 111 -7.03 1.40 3.99
C LYS A 111 -6.98 -0.13 3.96
N ILE A 112 -8.12 -0.80 4.08
CA ILE A 112 -8.19 -2.27 4.00
C ILE A 112 -7.79 -2.73 2.59
N LYS A 113 -8.27 -2.03 1.55
CA LYS A 113 -7.89 -2.31 0.17
C LYS A 113 -6.39 -2.11 -0.07
N SER A 114 -5.82 -1.01 0.43
CA SER A 114 -4.39 -0.71 0.35
C SER A 114 -3.55 -1.79 1.05
N ALA A 115 -3.91 -2.15 2.28
CA ALA A 115 -3.23 -3.22 3.01
C ALA A 115 -3.32 -4.58 2.31
N PHE A 116 -4.49 -4.90 1.72
CA PHE A 116 -4.69 -6.12 0.94
C PHE A 116 -3.78 -6.17 -0.29
N LEU A 117 -3.70 -5.08 -1.05
CA LEU A 117 -2.86 -5.01 -2.26
C LEU A 117 -1.36 -5.02 -1.92
N GLY A 118 -0.98 -4.49 -0.75
CA GLY A 118 0.40 -4.54 -0.26
C GLY A 118 0.89 -5.91 0.19
N ILE A 119 0.04 -6.94 0.20
CA ILE A 119 0.46 -8.32 0.49
C ILE A 119 1.05 -8.94 -0.77
N SER A 120 2.38 -8.94 -0.85
CA SER A 120 3.13 -9.44 -2.00
C SER A 120 3.45 -10.94 -1.88
N ASP A 121 3.81 -11.38 -0.69
CA ASP A 121 4.17 -12.78 -0.39
C ASP A 121 3.62 -13.15 0.97
N VAL A 122 2.53 -13.94 0.97
CA VAL A 122 1.84 -14.37 2.19
C VAL A 122 2.74 -15.12 3.18
N ASN A 123 3.85 -15.72 2.74
CA ASN A 123 4.79 -16.39 3.63
C ASN A 123 5.60 -15.38 4.46
N LYS A 124 5.85 -14.19 3.91
CA LYS A 124 6.61 -13.10 4.55
C LYS A 124 5.69 -12.10 5.23
N ASP A 125 4.59 -11.77 4.56
CA ASP A 125 3.65 -10.70 4.93
C ASP A 125 2.53 -11.19 5.87
N GLN A 126 2.79 -12.23 6.66
CA GLN A 126 1.79 -12.88 7.52
C GLN A 126 1.11 -11.90 8.48
N LYS A 127 1.89 -10.99 9.07
CA LYS A 127 1.36 -9.97 9.97
C LYS A 127 0.39 -9.03 9.24
N LEU A 128 0.78 -8.53 8.06
CA LEU A 128 -0.06 -7.65 7.25
C LEU A 128 -1.36 -8.35 6.86
N MET A 129 -1.29 -9.62 6.46
CA MET A 129 -2.47 -10.45 6.17
C MET A 129 -3.40 -10.56 7.38
N LEU A 130 -2.89 -10.96 8.55
CA LEU A 130 -3.69 -11.13 9.77
C LEU A 130 -4.31 -9.81 10.26
N ASP A 131 -3.53 -8.73 10.22
CA ASP A 131 -4.00 -7.41 10.60
C ASP A 131 -5.09 -6.92 9.62
N THR A 132 -4.94 -7.21 8.32
CA THR A 132 -5.95 -6.88 7.29
C THR A 132 -7.24 -7.65 7.51
N VAL A 133 -7.20 -8.94 7.84
CA VAL A 133 -8.38 -9.73 8.21
C VAL A 133 -9.10 -9.09 9.41
N ASN A 134 -8.36 -8.77 10.48
CA ASN A 134 -8.93 -8.14 11.68
C ASN A 134 -9.59 -6.79 11.36
N ASN A 135 -8.91 -5.95 10.57
CA ASN A 135 -9.42 -4.64 10.19
C ASN A 135 -10.67 -4.74 9.30
N ALA A 136 -10.69 -5.69 8.37
CA ALA A 136 -11.84 -5.98 7.54
C ALA A 136 -13.06 -6.46 8.36
N THR A 137 -12.85 -7.37 9.32
CA THR A 137 -13.94 -7.80 10.23
C THR A 137 -14.46 -6.65 11.08
N LYS A 138 -13.57 -5.78 11.60
CA LYS A 138 -13.96 -4.58 12.33
C LYS A 138 -14.71 -3.58 11.45
N PHE A 139 -14.40 -3.50 10.17
CA PHE A 139 -15.14 -2.66 9.23
C PHE A 139 -16.58 -3.14 9.10
N LEU A 140 -16.79 -4.44 8.83
CA LEU A 140 -18.14 -5.02 8.70
C LEU A 140 -18.97 -4.84 9.98
N TYR A 141 -18.34 -4.95 11.15
CA TYR A 141 -19.01 -4.70 12.42
C TYR A 141 -19.40 -3.22 12.62
N ARG A 142 -18.52 -2.28 12.23
CA ARG A 142 -18.75 -0.84 12.39
C ARG A 142 -19.69 -0.26 11.34
N HIS A 143 -19.72 -0.84 10.14
CA HIS A 143 -20.50 -0.37 8.99
C HIS A 143 -21.36 -1.51 8.41
N PRO A 144 -22.34 -2.03 9.16
CA PRO A 144 -23.12 -3.20 8.76
C PRO A 144 -23.90 -3.02 7.46
N ASP A 145 -24.28 -1.78 7.12
CA ASP A 145 -25.05 -1.45 5.90
C ASP A 145 -24.19 -0.76 4.82
N SER A 146 -22.86 -0.88 4.92
CA SER A 146 -21.94 -0.24 3.97
C SER A 146 -22.12 -0.74 2.54
N ALA A 147 -22.09 0.19 1.58
CA ALA A 147 -22.01 -0.14 0.16
C ALA A 147 -20.72 -0.92 -0.21
N TYR A 148 -19.68 -0.85 0.63
CA TYR A 148 -18.40 -1.53 0.41
C TYR A 148 -18.35 -2.97 0.93
N ASN A 149 -19.39 -3.43 1.63
CA ASN A 149 -19.44 -4.77 2.23
C ASN A 149 -19.12 -5.91 1.25
N PRO A 150 -19.66 -5.93 0.00
CA PRO A 150 -19.31 -6.98 -0.96
C PRO A 150 -17.80 -7.01 -1.30
N LEU A 151 -17.16 -5.85 -1.38
CA LEU A 151 -15.73 -5.73 -1.67
C LEU A 151 -14.87 -6.17 -0.47
N ILE A 152 -15.28 -5.80 0.74
CA ILE A 152 -14.62 -6.24 1.98
C ILE A 152 -14.73 -7.76 2.17
N ASN A 153 -15.92 -8.33 1.93
CA ASN A 153 -16.12 -9.78 1.99
C ASN A 153 -15.26 -10.51 0.95
N THR A 154 -15.12 -9.96 -0.25
CA THR A 154 -14.23 -10.51 -1.28
C THR A 154 -12.77 -10.53 -0.82
N ILE A 155 -12.30 -9.44 -0.19
CA ILE A 155 -10.97 -9.37 0.41
C ILE A 155 -10.81 -10.42 1.52
N LEU A 156 -11.77 -10.52 2.44
CA LEU A 156 -11.75 -11.49 3.54
C LEU A 156 -11.66 -12.94 3.04
N VAL A 157 -12.49 -13.32 2.07
CA VAL A 157 -12.47 -14.67 1.51
C VAL A 157 -11.09 -14.97 0.90
N ARG A 158 -10.51 -14.04 0.13
CA ARG A 158 -9.17 -14.21 -0.43
C ARG A 158 -8.08 -14.34 0.64
N LEU A 159 -8.16 -13.55 1.72
CA LEU A 159 -7.20 -13.63 2.82
C LEU A 159 -7.36 -14.94 3.62
N HIS A 160 -8.58 -15.42 3.84
CA HIS A 160 -8.82 -16.71 4.49
C HIS A 160 -8.31 -17.88 3.65
N MET A 161 -8.49 -17.84 2.31
CA MET A 161 -7.88 -18.84 1.42
C MET A 161 -6.36 -18.84 1.54
N SER A 162 -5.74 -17.66 1.49
CA SER A 162 -4.29 -17.50 1.65
C SER A 162 -3.79 -18.03 2.99
N GLN A 163 -4.47 -17.69 4.08
CA GLN A 163 -4.13 -18.15 5.42
C GLN A 163 -4.27 -19.67 5.56
N TYR A 164 -5.32 -20.25 4.97
CA TYR A 164 -5.55 -21.69 4.96
C TYR A 164 -4.39 -22.43 4.27
N LEU A 165 -4.04 -21.99 3.06
CA LEU A 165 -2.96 -22.58 2.27
C LEU A 165 -1.59 -22.40 2.95
N LEU A 166 -1.33 -21.25 3.56
CA LEU A 166 -0.12 -21.01 4.34
C LEU A 166 0.01 -22.03 5.48
N ASN A 167 -1.06 -22.26 6.25
CA ASN A 167 -1.06 -23.24 7.33
C ASN A 167 -0.83 -24.67 6.82
N GLU A 168 -1.45 -25.07 5.69
CA GLU A 168 -1.22 -26.37 5.07
C GLU A 168 0.25 -26.53 4.63
N ASN A 169 0.83 -25.50 4.01
CA ASN A 169 2.22 -25.50 3.57
C ASN A 169 3.19 -25.65 4.76
N ILE A 170 2.96 -24.91 5.84
CA ILE A 170 3.77 -24.99 7.07
C ILE A 170 3.60 -26.38 7.72
N ALA A 171 2.37 -26.91 7.76
CA ALA A 171 2.12 -28.25 8.27
C ALA A 171 2.86 -29.32 7.46
N GLY A 172 2.84 -29.21 6.13
CA GLY A 172 3.57 -30.10 5.21
C GLY A 172 5.08 -30.01 5.39
N LEU A 173 5.63 -28.81 5.55
CA LEU A 173 7.05 -28.62 5.86
C LEU A 173 7.43 -29.34 7.16
N TYR A 174 6.67 -29.15 8.24
CA TYR A 174 6.94 -29.80 9.51
C TYR A 174 6.86 -31.32 9.44
N SER A 175 5.92 -31.87 8.66
CA SER A 175 5.83 -33.32 8.45
C SER A 175 7.07 -33.86 7.72
N ARG A 176 7.55 -33.17 6.67
CA ARG A 176 8.77 -33.58 5.94
C ARG A 176 10.04 -33.61 6.80
N VAL A 177 10.13 -32.72 7.81
CA VAL A 177 11.28 -32.67 8.72
C VAL A 177 11.08 -33.51 10.01
N GLY A 178 10.08 -34.39 10.04
CA GLY A 178 9.82 -35.31 11.16
C GLY A 178 9.27 -34.63 12.42
N LYS A 179 8.64 -33.45 12.30
CA LYS A 179 8.08 -32.67 13.41
C LYS A 179 6.55 -32.76 13.45
N ASP A 180 6.01 -33.96 13.62
CA ASP A 180 4.56 -34.23 13.50
C ASP A 180 3.68 -33.44 14.48
N LYS A 181 4.16 -33.20 15.72
CA LYS A 181 3.43 -32.35 16.69
C LYS A 181 3.22 -30.93 16.16
N ALA A 182 4.26 -30.35 15.55
CA ALA A 182 4.18 -29.01 14.95
C ALA A 182 3.31 -29.03 13.70
N SER A 183 3.40 -30.08 12.87
CA SER A 183 2.51 -30.27 11.71
C SER A 183 1.05 -30.25 12.13
N LYS A 184 0.69 -31.01 13.17
CA LYS A 184 -0.68 -31.06 13.71
C LYS A 184 -1.18 -29.70 14.19
N ILE A 185 -0.34 -28.92 14.89
CA ILE A 185 -0.71 -27.57 15.35
C ILE A 185 -1.17 -26.69 14.19
N TYR A 186 -0.45 -26.71 13.06
CA TYR A 186 -0.82 -25.89 11.90
C TYR A 186 -2.05 -26.40 11.17
N LYS A 187 -2.24 -27.73 11.04
CA LYS A 187 -3.50 -28.29 10.53
C LYS A 187 -4.69 -27.92 11.41
N ASP A 188 -4.50 -27.93 12.72
CA ASP A 188 -5.54 -27.60 13.68
C ASP A 188 -5.97 -26.12 13.58
N LYS A 189 -5.08 -25.21 13.16
CA LYS A 189 -5.45 -23.81 12.88
C LYS A 189 -6.49 -23.68 11.77
N ASN A 190 -6.48 -24.59 10.79
CA ASN A 190 -7.43 -24.59 9.68
C ASN A 190 -8.82 -25.11 10.07
N LYS A 191 -8.97 -25.79 11.21
CA LYS A 191 -10.28 -26.29 11.67
C LYS A 191 -11.29 -25.18 11.98
N ASN A 192 -10.80 -23.99 12.33
CA ASN A 192 -11.63 -22.82 12.61
C ASN A 192 -11.77 -21.91 11.37
N SER A 193 -11.27 -22.34 10.21
CA SER A 193 -11.41 -21.59 8.97
C SER A 193 -12.89 -21.59 8.53
N PRO A 194 -13.40 -20.47 7.98
CA PRO A 194 -14.71 -20.45 7.33
C PRO A 194 -14.72 -21.19 5.98
N LEU A 195 -13.55 -21.64 5.51
CA LEU A 195 -13.35 -22.32 4.24
C LEU A 195 -12.74 -23.70 4.44
N ASN A 196 -13.05 -24.62 3.54
CA ASN A 196 -12.42 -25.93 3.42
C ASN A 196 -11.51 -26.00 2.20
N MET A 197 -10.63 -27.00 2.15
CA MET A 197 -9.73 -27.20 1.00
C MET A 197 -10.48 -27.30 -0.34
N GLN A 198 -11.68 -27.89 -0.36
CA GLN A 198 -12.50 -28.04 -1.57
C GLN A 198 -13.00 -26.69 -2.12
N ASP A 199 -13.09 -25.68 -1.26
CA ASP A 199 -13.53 -24.33 -1.61
C ASP A 199 -12.39 -23.50 -2.25
N ILE A 200 -11.15 -24.02 -2.21
CA ILE A 200 -9.94 -23.28 -2.61
C ILE A 200 -9.40 -23.81 -3.93
N SER A 201 -9.41 -22.98 -4.97
CA SER A 201 -8.68 -23.25 -6.20
C SER A 201 -7.20 -22.96 -6.01
N LEU A 202 -6.36 -24.01 -6.10
CA LEU A 202 -4.91 -23.83 -6.03
C LEU A 202 -4.37 -23.02 -7.22
N PRO A 203 -3.39 -22.13 -7.01
CA PRO A 203 -2.73 -21.43 -8.10
C PRO A 203 -2.04 -22.43 -9.04
N LYS A 204 -2.08 -22.14 -10.34
CA LYS A 204 -1.42 -22.98 -11.35
C LYS A 204 0.08 -23.04 -11.06
N LYS A 205 0.58 -24.23 -10.71
CA LYS A 205 2.02 -24.46 -10.55
C LYS A 205 2.73 -24.35 -11.90
N GLY A 206 3.71 -23.45 -11.99
CA GLY A 206 4.62 -23.35 -13.13
C GLY A 206 5.51 -24.59 -13.25
N PHE A 207 6.15 -24.77 -14.41
CA PHE A 207 6.98 -25.95 -14.70
C PHE A 207 8.04 -26.21 -13.62
N PHE A 208 8.79 -25.18 -13.21
CA PHE A 208 9.83 -25.31 -12.18
C PHE A 208 9.29 -25.65 -10.79
N SER A 209 8.10 -25.17 -10.43
CA SER A 209 7.46 -25.54 -9.16
C SER A 209 7.11 -27.03 -9.11
N LYS A 210 6.73 -27.64 -10.24
CA LYS A 210 6.44 -29.07 -10.30
C LYS A 210 7.70 -29.95 -10.22
N LEU A 211 8.87 -29.41 -10.55
CA LEU A 211 10.13 -30.14 -10.56
C LEU A 211 10.82 -30.16 -9.18
N LEU A 212 10.50 -29.17 -8.34
CA LEU A 212 11.11 -28.98 -7.01
C LEU A 212 10.21 -29.45 -5.85
N ASP A 213 8.97 -29.82 -6.14
CA ASP A 213 8.03 -30.45 -5.19
C ASP A 213 8.30 -31.95 -5.05
#